data_AF-R2RU90-F1
#
_entry.id   AF-R2RU90-F1
#
_cell.length_a   1.000
_cell.length_b   1.000
_cell.length_c   1.000
_cell.angle_alpha   90.00
_cell.angle_beta   90.00
_cell.angle_gamma   90.00
#
_symmetry.space_group_name_H-M   'P 1'
#
loop_
_entity.id
_entity.type
_entity.pdbx_description
1 polymer ?
#
loop_
_entity_poly.entity_id
_entity_poly.type
_entity_poly.pdbx_seq_one_letter_code
_entity_poly.pdbx_strand_id
1 'polypeptide(L)'
;RIVADRFHISQHIGRAFTNHRIQVMKSFKKGDTRSKHLKKYWKLLQKNAWELKGQHRYWRPSFGAHLTETEIVDRLLSYDGSLKQGYEVYQHFLSAIRRRDVPDFTKLLKENYEELPEHYHPVITTFKKYQTEIKRALRVPYSNGPLECLNNHIKVLKRMAYGFRNFQNYRERIFLYREKYFKKTTQMNKTRTTTRLDKRAA
;
A
#
# COMPACT_ATOMS: atom_id res chain seq x y z
N ARG A 1 23.42 -5.03 4.22
CA ARG A 1 22.93 -4.98 2.82
C ARG A 1 21.53 -4.37 2.83
N ILE A 2 21.27 -3.38 1.96
CA ILE A 2 19.99 -2.65 1.91
C ILE A 2 18.98 -3.49 1.12
N VAL A 3 17.76 -3.62 1.64
CA VAL A 3 16.63 -4.29 0.97
C VAL A 3 15.57 -3.24 0.72
N ALA A 4 15.14 -3.08 -0.54
CA ALA A 4 14.06 -2.19 -0.90
C ALA A 4 12.72 -2.66 -0.28
N ASP A 5 11.80 -1.75 0.00
CA ASP A 5 10.46 -2.13 0.47
C ASP A 5 9.52 -2.34 -0.73
N ARG A 6 8.87 -3.51 -0.76
CA ARG A 6 7.78 -3.86 -1.70
C ARG A 6 6.64 -2.85 -1.68
N PHE A 7 6.29 -2.33 -0.51
CA PHE A 7 5.26 -1.30 -0.40
C PHE A 7 5.65 -0.04 -1.18
N HIS A 8 6.89 0.43 -1.02
CA HIS A 8 7.36 1.61 -1.74
C HIS A 8 7.45 1.38 -3.25
N ILE A 9 7.83 0.18 -3.69
CA ILE A 9 7.83 -0.18 -5.11
C ILE A 9 6.40 -0.06 -5.69
N SER A 10 5.40 -0.68 -5.05
CA SER A 10 3.99 -0.55 -5.45
C SER A 10 3.49 0.90 -5.38
N GLN A 11 3.95 1.66 -4.38
CA GLN A 11 3.58 3.06 -4.20
C GLN A 11 4.13 3.95 -5.33
N HIS A 12 5.36 3.72 -5.78
CA HIS A 12 5.96 4.51 -6.87
C HIS A 12 5.18 4.37 -8.16
N ILE A 13 4.87 3.14 -8.59
CA ILE A 13 4.08 2.92 -9.81
C ILE A 13 2.63 3.41 -9.65
N GLY A 14 2.04 3.24 -8.46
CA GLY A 14 0.70 3.77 -8.17
C GLY A 14 0.62 5.30 -8.23
N ARG A 15 1.68 6.02 -7.82
CA ARG A 15 1.77 7.47 -7.98
C ARG A 15 1.85 7.88 -9.44
N ALA A 16 2.64 7.18 -10.26
CA ALA A 16 2.71 7.45 -11.71
C ALA A 16 1.33 7.30 -12.38
N PHE A 17 0.61 6.21 -12.08
CA PHE A 17 -0.74 6.01 -12.60
C PHE A 17 -1.74 7.04 -12.06
N THR A 18 -1.62 7.46 -10.80
CA THR A 18 -2.45 8.52 -10.23
C THR A 18 -2.26 9.85 -10.96
N ASN A 19 -1.02 10.20 -11.30
CA ASN A 19 -0.71 11.40 -12.06
C ASN A 19 -1.25 11.31 -13.49
N HIS A 20 -1.11 10.16 -14.15
CA HIS A 20 -1.71 9.90 -15.46
C HIS A 20 -3.24 10.13 -15.42
N ARG A 21 -3.94 9.51 -14.46
CA ARG A 21 -5.38 9.74 -14.26
C ARG A 21 -5.72 11.22 -14.05
N ILE A 22 -4.91 11.96 -13.28
CA ILE A 22 -5.12 13.41 -13.07
C ILE A 22 -4.91 14.19 -14.37
N GLN A 23 -3.90 13.86 -15.17
CA GLN A 23 -3.63 14.47 -16.47
C GLN A 23 -4.84 14.29 -17.41
N VAL A 24 -5.34 13.06 -17.57
CA VAL A 24 -6.54 12.75 -18.37
C VAL A 24 -7.78 13.43 -17.79
N MET A 25 -7.96 13.43 -16.47
CA MET A 25 -9.08 14.12 -15.83
C MET A 25 -9.10 15.63 -16.11
N LYS A 26 -7.92 16.25 -16.24
CA LYS A 26 -7.74 17.68 -16.52
C LYS A 26 -7.86 18.03 -18.01
N SER A 27 -7.70 17.07 -18.93
CA SER A 27 -7.86 17.32 -20.36
C SER A 27 -9.33 17.49 -20.77
N PHE A 28 -10.27 16.97 -19.97
CA PHE A 28 -11.70 17.17 -20.20
C PHE A 28 -12.17 18.60 -19.91
N LYS A 29 -13.20 19.04 -20.63
CA LYS A 29 -13.83 20.36 -20.43
C LYS A 29 -14.40 20.50 -19.02
N LYS A 30 -14.38 21.72 -18.48
CA LYS A 30 -14.99 22.03 -17.17
C LYS A 30 -16.47 21.62 -17.18
N GLY A 31 -16.87 20.83 -16.18
CA GLY A 31 -18.24 20.33 -16.05
C GLY A 31 -18.48 18.93 -16.63
N ASP A 32 -17.55 18.39 -17.42
CA ASP A 32 -17.66 17.05 -18.01
C ASP A 32 -17.83 15.97 -16.93
N THR A 33 -18.85 15.13 -17.11
CA THR A 33 -19.19 14.02 -16.23
C THR A 33 -18.05 13.00 -16.14
N ARG A 34 -17.28 12.78 -17.22
CA ARG A 34 -16.13 11.87 -17.25
C ARG A 34 -15.06 12.27 -16.24
N SER A 35 -14.75 13.57 -16.16
CA SER A 35 -13.81 14.12 -15.17
C SER A 35 -14.30 13.88 -13.75
N LYS A 36 -15.60 14.08 -13.49
CA LYS A 36 -16.23 13.81 -12.18
C LYS A 36 -16.17 12.31 -11.83
N HIS A 37 -16.39 11.42 -12.79
CA HIS A 37 -16.28 9.98 -12.60
C HIS A 37 -14.86 9.55 -12.23
N LEU A 38 -13.86 10.00 -12.99
CA LEU A 38 -12.44 9.73 -12.68
C LEU A 38 -12.04 10.28 -11.31
N LYS A 39 -12.59 11.44 -10.90
CA LYS A 39 -12.37 12.00 -9.56
C LYS A 39 -13.06 11.20 -8.46
N LYS A 40 -14.30 10.75 -8.67
CA LYS A 40 -15.11 10.07 -7.66
C LYS A 40 -14.66 8.63 -7.41
N TYR A 41 -14.34 7.89 -8.48
CA TYR A 41 -14.07 6.45 -8.43
C TYR A 41 -12.57 6.11 -8.48
N TRP A 42 -11.68 7.07 -8.27
CA TRP A 42 -10.23 6.89 -8.35
C TRP A 42 -9.68 5.73 -7.51
N LYS A 43 -10.29 5.44 -6.35
CA LYS A 43 -9.89 4.33 -5.48
C LYS A 43 -10.09 2.95 -6.13
N LEU A 44 -11.10 2.81 -7.00
CA LEU A 44 -11.32 1.56 -7.72
C LEU A 44 -10.21 1.31 -8.75
N LEU A 45 -9.71 2.37 -9.40
CA LEU A 45 -8.58 2.26 -10.32
C LEU A 45 -7.25 1.94 -9.61
N GLN A 46 -7.11 2.23 -8.31
CA GLN A 46 -5.93 1.84 -7.52
C GLN A 46 -6.05 0.46 -6.85
N LYS A 47 -7.25 -0.12 -6.84
CA LYS A 47 -7.47 -1.44 -6.28
C LYS A 47 -6.85 -2.49 -7.20
N ASN A 48 -6.38 -3.59 -6.62
CA ASN A 48 -5.90 -4.71 -7.42
C ASN A 48 -7.03 -5.24 -8.29
N ALA A 49 -6.77 -5.48 -9.58
CA ALA A 49 -7.79 -5.93 -10.52
C ALA A 49 -8.48 -7.22 -10.07
N TRP A 50 -7.74 -8.17 -9.49
CA TRP A 50 -8.26 -9.45 -8.97
C TRP A 50 -9.08 -9.33 -7.67
N GLU A 51 -9.14 -8.15 -7.03
CA GLU A 51 -9.93 -7.90 -5.82
C GLU A 51 -11.23 -7.13 -6.13
N LEU A 52 -11.45 -6.72 -7.38
CA LEU A 52 -12.64 -5.98 -7.79
C LEU A 52 -13.89 -6.87 -7.66
N LYS A 53 -14.93 -6.31 -7.04
CA LYS A 53 -16.20 -7.03 -6.82
C LYS A 53 -17.06 -7.00 -8.10
N GLY A 54 -17.16 -8.16 -8.76
CA GLY A 54 -17.97 -8.36 -9.97
C GLY A 54 -19.36 -8.98 -9.74
N GLN A 55 -19.71 -9.42 -8.53
CA GLN A 55 -20.95 -10.18 -8.28
C GLN A 55 -22.14 -9.29 -7.92
N HIS A 56 -21.95 -8.32 -7.03
CA HIS A 56 -23.04 -7.48 -6.54
C HIS A 56 -23.09 -6.15 -7.27
N ARG A 57 -24.23 -5.88 -7.90
CA ARG A 57 -24.55 -4.58 -8.51
C ARG A 57 -25.21 -3.68 -7.48
N TYR A 58 -24.81 -2.41 -7.51
CA TYR A 58 -25.37 -1.39 -6.63
C TYR A 58 -25.73 -0.17 -7.45
N TRP A 59 -26.78 0.56 -7.03
CA TRP A 59 -27.15 1.81 -7.67
C TRP A 59 -25.99 2.82 -7.64
N ARG A 60 -25.71 3.46 -8.79
CA ARG A 60 -24.69 4.50 -8.95
C ARG A 60 -25.36 5.74 -9.55
N PRO A 61 -25.78 6.70 -8.71
CA PRO A 61 -26.50 7.89 -9.19
C PRO A 61 -25.78 8.67 -10.30
N SER A 62 -24.44 8.75 -10.24
CA SER A 62 -23.65 9.45 -11.26
C SER A 62 -23.67 8.77 -12.64
N PHE A 63 -23.93 7.47 -12.68
CA PHE A 63 -24.08 6.70 -13.92
C PHE A 63 -25.55 6.40 -14.28
N GLY A 64 -26.50 6.73 -13.41
CA GLY A 64 -27.92 6.39 -13.59
C GLY A 64 -28.19 4.87 -13.73
N ALA A 65 -27.32 4.01 -13.17
CA ALA A 65 -27.39 2.57 -13.39
C ALA A 65 -26.91 1.75 -12.17
N HIS A 66 -27.32 0.49 -12.13
CA HIS A 66 -26.80 -0.51 -11.20
C HIS A 66 -25.53 -1.13 -11.78
N LEU A 67 -24.37 -0.86 -11.15
CA LEU A 67 -23.06 -1.28 -11.65
C LEU A 67 -22.24 -1.99 -10.57
N THR A 68 -21.44 -2.95 -11.01
CA THR A 68 -20.37 -3.62 -10.26
C THR A 68 -19.10 -2.75 -10.20
N GLU A 69 -18.11 -3.14 -9.39
CA GLU A 69 -16.82 -2.42 -9.38
C GLU A 69 -16.07 -2.60 -10.70
N THR A 70 -16.14 -3.78 -11.31
CA THR A 70 -15.49 -4.09 -12.60
C THR A 70 -16.10 -3.26 -13.72
N GLU A 71 -17.43 -3.22 -13.85
CA GLU A 71 -18.11 -2.39 -14.86
C GLU A 71 -17.80 -0.90 -14.71
N ILE A 72 -17.61 -0.42 -13.48
CA ILE A 72 -17.19 0.97 -13.25
C ILE A 72 -15.78 1.18 -13.77
N VAL A 73 -14.83 0.31 -13.41
CA VAL A 73 -13.45 0.40 -13.90
C VAL A 73 -13.41 0.35 -15.42
N ASP A 74 -14.11 -0.58 -16.06
CA ASP A 74 -14.16 -0.71 -17.51
C ASP A 74 -14.68 0.57 -18.18
N ARG A 75 -15.75 1.16 -17.65
CA ARG A 75 -16.29 2.45 -18.14
C ARG A 75 -15.34 3.63 -17.93
N LEU A 76 -14.56 3.64 -16.84
CA LEU A 76 -13.58 4.70 -16.61
C LEU A 76 -12.42 4.60 -17.60
N LEU A 77 -11.96 3.37 -17.86
CA LEU A 77 -10.87 3.10 -18.80
C LEU A 77 -11.30 3.27 -20.26
N SER A 78 -12.61 3.17 -20.57
CA SER A 78 -13.11 3.45 -21.91
C SER A 78 -13.12 4.94 -22.27
N TYR A 79 -12.86 5.85 -21.32
CA TYR A 79 -12.83 7.29 -21.60
C TYR A 79 -11.58 7.74 -22.35
N ASP A 80 -10.48 7.00 -22.22
CA ASP A 80 -9.19 7.36 -22.80
C ASP A 80 -8.33 6.10 -22.97
N GLY A 81 -7.84 5.87 -24.20
CA GLY A 81 -7.04 4.69 -24.53
C GLY A 81 -5.69 4.66 -23.84
N SER A 82 -5.05 5.82 -23.66
CA SER A 82 -3.77 5.93 -22.95
C SER A 82 -3.94 5.58 -21.48
N LEU A 83 -5.02 6.05 -20.84
CA LEU A 83 -5.34 5.70 -19.46
C LEU A 83 -5.51 4.19 -19.26
N LYS A 84 -6.13 3.51 -20.23
CA LYS A 84 -6.28 2.05 -20.23
C LYS A 84 -4.91 1.35 -20.29
N GLN A 85 -4.05 1.74 -21.22
CA GLN A 85 -2.68 1.21 -21.33
C GLN A 85 -1.89 1.43 -20.02
N GLY A 86 -1.98 2.63 -19.44
CA GLY A 86 -1.33 2.95 -18.17
C GLY A 86 -1.87 2.10 -17.00
N TYR A 87 -3.17 1.81 -16.99
CA TYR A 87 -3.79 0.92 -15.99
C TYR A 87 -3.29 -0.52 -16.12
N GLU A 88 -3.22 -1.06 -17.33
CA GLU A 88 -2.73 -2.41 -17.60
C GLU A 88 -1.28 -2.58 -17.12
N VAL A 89 -0.40 -1.63 -17.48
CA VAL A 89 0.99 -1.63 -17.01
C VAL A 89 1.07 -1.55 -15.48
N TYR A 90 0.30 -0.67 -14.87
CA TYR A 90 0.23 -0.56 -13.41
C TYR A 90 -0.20 -1.88 -12.74
N GLN A 91 -1.25 -2.53 -13.25
CA GLN A 91 -1.76 -3.79 -12.70
C GLN A 91 -0.79 -4.96 -12.92
N HIS A 92 -0.08 -5.01 -14.05
CA HIS A 92 0.98 -6.00 -14.29
C HIS A 92 2.10 -5.87 -13.26
N PHE A 93 2.59 -4.65 -13.00
CA PHE A 93 3.58 -4.41 -11.95
C PHE A 93 3.08 -4.83 -10.57
N LEU A 94 1.84 -4.47 -10.20
CA LEU A 94 1.25 -4.88 -8.93
C LEU A 94 1.16 -6.40 -8.80
N SER A 95 0.73 -7.07 -9.86
CA SER A 95 0.62 -8.54 -9.91
C SER A 95 1.98 -9.20 -9.70
N ALA A 96 3.02 -8.75 -10.42
CA ALA A 96 4.38 -9.26 -10.28
C ALA A 96 4.92 -9.08 -8.84
N ILE A 97 4.69 -7.90 -8.24
CA ILE A 97 5.12 -7.61 -6.86
C ILE A 97 4.36 -8.48 -5.85
N ARG A 98 3.03 -8.62 -6.02
CA ARG A 98 2.17 -9.38 -5.10
C ARG A 98 2.48 -10.87 -5.13
N ARG A 99 2.70 -11.43 -6.33
CA ARG A 99 3.09 -12.82 -6.57
C ARG A 99 4.56 -13.11 -6.27
N ARG A 100 5.36 -12.06 -6.05
CA ARG A 100 6.83 -12.15 -5.86
C ARG A 100 7.53 -12.77 -7.08
N ASP A 101 6.96 -12.53 -8.25
CA ASP A 101 7.43 -13.09 -9.52
C ASP A 101 8.56 -12.23 -10.09
N VAL A 102 9.79 -12.62 -9.76
CA VAL A 102 11.02 -11.94 -10.21
C VAL A 102 11.21 -12.02 -11.73
N PRO A 103 11.02 -13.17 -12.39
CA PRO A 103 11.03 -13.25 -13.85
C PRO A 103 10.06 -12.27 -14.51
N ASP A 104 8.80 -12.26 -14.07
CA ASP A 104 7.76 -11.40 -14.65
C ASP A 104 8.10 -9.90 -14.46
N PHE A 105 8.50 -9.51 -13.25
CA PHE A 105 8.96 -8.13 -12.99
C PHE A 105 10.15 -7.73 -13.87
N THR A 106 11.09 -8.65 -14.12
CA THR A 106 12.25 -8.40 -14.99
C THR A 106 11.86 -8.29 -16.45
N LYS A 107 10.86 -9.05 -16.90
CA LYS A 107 10.30 -8.95 -18.25
C LYS A 107 9.66 -7.59 -18.45
N LEU A 108 8.81 -7.15 -17.51
CA LEU A 108 8.16 -5.82 -17.56
C LEU A 108 9.20 -4.70 -17.70
N LEU A 109 10.30 -4.74 -16.93
CA LEU A 109 11.34 -3.71 -17.06
C LEU A 109 12.04 -3.64 -18.44
N LYS A 110 11.93 -4.66 -19.28
CA LYS A 110 12.50 -4.68 -20.64
C LYS A 110 11.54 -4.18 -21.71
N GLU A 111 10.26 -4.04 -21.40
CA GLU A 111 9.27 -3.54 -22.35
C GLU A 111 9.50 -2.07 -22.69
N ASN A 112 8.96 -1.64 -23.85
CA ASN A 112 8.97 -0.24 -24.24
C ASN A 112 7.74 0.48 -23.63
N TYR A 113 7.99 1.61 -23.00
CA TYR A 113 6.99 2.44 -22.33
C TYR A 113 7.03 3.90 -22.83
N GLU A 114 7.59 4.14 -24.01
CA GLU A 114 7.70 5.47 -24.63
C GLU A 114 6.34 6.12 -24.93
N GLU A 115 5.31 5.32 -25.22
CA GLU A 115 3.94 5.81 -25.47
C GLU A 115 3.21 6.22 -24.18
N LEU A 116 3.72 5.82 -23.00
CA LEU A 116 3.13 6.23 -21.73
C LEU A 116 3.52 7.68 -21.39
N PRO A 117 2.70 8.38 -20.59
CA PRO A 117 3.05 9.72 -20.12
C PRO A 117 4.39 9.76 -19.40
N GLU A 118 5.04 10.93 -19.45
CA GLU A 118 6.37 11.17 -18.88
C GLU A 118 6.51 10.73 -17.42
N HIS A 119 5.42 10.78 -16.65
CA HIS A 119 5.36 10.36 -15.25
C HIS A 119 5.84 8.93 -14.98
N TYR A 120 5.81 8.03 -15.98
CA TYR A 120 6.26 6.65 -15.83
C TYR A 120 7.78 6.51 -15.97
N HIS A 121 8.44 7.32 -16.81
CA HIS A 121 9.86 7.12 -17.13
C HIS A 121 10.80 7.25 -15.91
N PRO A 122 10.63 8.22 -14.99
CA PRO A 122 11.45 8.29 -13.78
C PRO A 122 11.26 7.07 -12.88
N VAL A 123 10.03 6.53 -12.80
CA VAL A 123 9.72 5.34 -12.00
C VAL A 123 10.38 4.11 -12.60
N ILE A 124 10.24 3.90 -13.90
CA ILE A 124 10.85 2.76 -14.61
C ILE A 124 12.39 2.85 -14.55
N THR A 125 12.95 4.04 -14.74
CA THR A 125 14.40 4.29 -14.59
C THR A 125 14.88 3.95 -13.18
N THR A 126 14.10 4.34 -12.17
CA THR A 126 14.39 3.99 -10.77
C THR A 126 14.34 2.48 -10.56
N PHE A 127 13.34 1.79 -11.12
CA PHE A 127 13.23 0.34 -11.00
C PHE A 127 14.37 -0.39 -11.73
N LYS A 128 14.82 0.11 -12.88
CA LYS A 128 16.01 -0.39 -13.58
C LYS A 128 17.27 -0.19 -12.74
N LYS A 129 17.45 1.01 -12.15
CA LYS A 129 18.61 1.34 -11.30
C LYS A 129 18.70 0.45 -10.05
N TYR A 130 17.58 0.23 -9.36
CA TYR A 130 17.53 -0.56 -8.12
C TYR A 130 17.04 -1.99 -8.33
N GLN A 131 17.18 -2.53 -9.55
CA GLN A 131 16.63 -3.82 -9.91
C GLN A 131 17.16 -4.95 -9.01
N THR A 132 18.43 -4.92 -8.63
CA THR A 132 19.05 -5.95 -7.78
C THR A 132 18.43 -5.97 -6.38
N GLU A 133 18.18 -4.80 -5.80
CA GLU A 133 17.54 -4.62 -4.50
C GLU A 133 16.08 -5.03 -4.54
N ILE A 134 15.36 -4.66 -5.61
CA ILE A 134 13.96 -5.05 -5.83
C ILE A 134 13.85 -6.57 -5.95
N LYS A 135 14.71 -7.21 -6.75
CA LYS A 135 14.77 -8.68 -6.88
C LYS A 135 14.97 -9.36 -5.53
N ARG A 136 15.84 -8.81 -4.68
CA ARG A 136 16.04 -9.31 -3.31
C ARG A 136 14.79 -9.12 -2.47
N ALA A 137 14.18 -7.93 -2.51
CA ALA A 137 12.96 -7.59 -1.78
C ALA A 137 11.78 -8.51 -2.12
N LEU A 138 11.66 -8.94 -3.38
CA LEU A 138 10.63 -9.89 -3.81
C LEU A 138 10.90 -11.31 -3.27
N ARG A 139 12.17 -11.72 -3.16
CA ARG A 139 12.53 -13.06 -2.65
C ARG A 139 12.37 -13.19 -1.13
N VAL A 140 12.71 -12.15 -0.37
CA VAL A 140 12.65 -12.24 1.10
C VAL A 140 11.20 -12.18 1.62
N PRO A 141 10.88 -12.93 2.68
CA PRO A 141 9.56 -12.86 3.30
C PRO A 141 9.35 -11.58 4.11
N TYR A 142 10.42 -10.99 4.61
CA TYR A 142 10.40 -9.84 5.51
C TYR A 142 9.87 -8.56 4.84
N SER A 143 9.16 -7.74 5.61
CA SER A 143 8.75 -6.39 5.21
C SER A 143 9.40 -5.36 6.14
N ASN A 144 9.61 -4.14 5.66
CA ASN A 144 10.12 -3.06 6.50
C ASN A 144 9.01 -2.42 7.35
N GLY A 145 7.76 -2.86 7.20
CA GLY A 145 6.59 -2.31 7.90
C GLY A 145 6.74 -2.19 9.43
N PRO A 146 7.20 -3.22 10.17
CA PRO A 146 7.42 -3.09 11.61
C PRO A 146 8.47 -2.03 11.96
N LEU A 147 9.53 -1.91 11.16
CA LEU A 147 10.58 -0.91 11.33
C LEU A 147 10.06 0.50 11.02
N GLU A 148 9.27 0.67 9.97
CA GLU A 148 8.63 1.93 9.63
C GLU A 148 7.63 2.38 10.70
N CYS A 149 6.86 1.44 11.25
CA CYS A 149 5.95 1.70 12.37
C CYS A 149 6.72 2.24 13.58
N LEU A 150 7.82 1.58 13.94
CA LEU A 150 8.72 2.04 15.01
C LEU A 150 9.29 3.43 14.72
N ASN A 151 9.77 3.67 13.51
CA ASN A 151 10.33 4.96 13.10
C ASN A 151 9.28 6.08 13.16
N ASN A 152 8.06 5.83 12.70
CA ASN A 152 6.96 6.79 12.78
C ASN A 152 6.57 7.06 14.24
N HIS A 153 6.55 6.02 15.07
CA HIS A 153 6.28 6.17 16.49
C HIS A 153 7.31 7.05 17.19
N ILE A 154 8.60 6.79 16.95
CA ILE A 154 9.72 7.60 17.46
C ILE A 154 9.59 9.06 16.98
N LYS A 155 9.23 9.29 15.71
CA LYS A 155 8.97 10.65 15.18
C LYS A 155 7.78 11.34 15.85
N VAL A 156 6.71 10.61 16.17
CA VAL A 156 5.57 11.15 16.94
C VAL A 156 6.02 11.54 18.34
N LEU A 157 6.74 10.65 19.03
CA LEU A 157 7.28 10.91 20.38
C LEU A 157 8.13 12.19 20.40
N LYS A 158 9.02 12.35 19.42
CA LYS A 158 9.86 13.55 19.27
C LYS A 158 9.03 14.82 19.10
N ARG A 159 7.98 14.78 18.26
CA ARG A 159 7.08 15.92 18.03
C ARG A 159 6.28 16.28 19.27
N MET A 160 5.72 15.29 19.96
CA MET A 160 4.94 15.49 21.19
C MET A 160 5.76 16.10 22.33
N ALA A 161 7.06 15.82 22.37
CA ALA A 161 7.96 16.38 23.37
C ALA A 161 8.54 17.76 22.98
N TYR A 162 8.18 18.32 21.81
CA TYR A 162 8.78 19.53 21.24
C TYR A 162 10.32 19.43 21.08
N GLY A 163 10.81 18.22 20.85
CA GLY A 163 12.24 17.91 20.81
C GLY A 163 12.82 17.53 22.17
N PHE A 164 13.94 16.82 22.15
CA PHE A 164 14.66 16.43 23.35
C PHE A 164 16.02 17.12 23.36
N ARG A 165 16.37 17.77 24.48
CA ARG A 165 17.70 18.35 24.69
C ARG A 165 18.75 17.29 25.03
N ASN A 166 18.35 16.24 25.74
CA ASN A 166 19.22 15.13 26.14
C ASN A 166 18.83 13.85 25.38
N PHE A 167 19.79 13.26 24.67
CA PHE A 167 19.60 12.01 23.93
C PHE A 167 19.29 10.81 24.84
N GLN A 168 19.87 10.77 26.04
CA GLN A 168 19.65 9.69 26.99
C GLN A 168 18.17 9.64 27.43
N ASN A 169 17.60 10.78 27.80
CA ASN A 169 16.18 10.90 28.14
C ASN A 169 15.27 10.52 26.96
N TYR A 170 15.68 10.86 25.73
CA TYR A 170 14.95 10.46 24.53
C TYR A 170 14.98 8.94 24.33
N ARG A 171 16.16 8.34 24.44
CA ARG A 171 16.37 6.90 24.33
C ARG A 171 15.56 6.13 25.38
N GLU A 172 15.61 6.55 26.63
CA GLU A 172 14.84 5.95 27.73
C GLU A 172 13.34 6.01 27.46
N ARG A 173 12.84 7.16 26.99
CA ARG A 173 11.43 7.32 26.68
C ARG A 173 10.97 6.48 25.49
N ILE A 174 11.83 6.25 24.49
CA ILE A 174 11.59 5.29 23.41
C ILE A 174 11.46 3.86 23.98
N PHE A 175 12.35 3.45 24.89
CA PHE A 175 12.32 2.12 25.50
C PHE A 175 11.09 1.91 26.39
N LEU A 176 10.75 2.87 27.25
CA LEU A 176 9.55 2.82 28.09
C LEU A 176 8.28 2.66 27.25
N TYR A 177 8.19 3.39 26.15
CA TYR A 177 7.07 3.24 25.23
C TYR A 177 7.10 1.87 24.56
N ARG A 178 8.26 1.36 24.13
CA ARG A 178 8.37 0.03 23.53
C ARG A 178 7.91 -1.07 24.48
N GLU A 179 8.26 -1.03 25.76
CA GLU A 179 7.83 -2.02 26.76
C GLU A 179 6.31 -2.02 26.99
N LYS A 180 5.66 -0.85 26.89
CA LYS A 180 4.21 -0.73 27.02
C LYS A 180 3.44 -1.41 25.87
N TYR A 181 4.02 -1.48 24.67
CA TYR A 181 3.37 -2.04 23.47
C TYR A 181 3.90 -3.41 23.02
N PHE A 182 5.11 -3.81 23.46
CA PHE A 182 5.70 -5.12 23.21
C PHE A 182 5.86 -5.93 24.52
N LYS A 183 4.81 -6.00 25.35
CA LYS A 183 4.78 -7.03 26.39
C LYS A 183 4.86 -8.39 25.70
N LYS A 184 5.91 -9.17 25.96
CA LYS A 184 5.92 -10.61 25.66
C LYS A 184 4.65 -11.18 26.29
N THR A 185 3.83 -11.86 25.51
CA THR A 185 2.78 -12.73 26.05
C THR A 185 3.46 -13.93 26.72
N THR A 186 4.04 -13.70 27.88
CA THR A 186 4.31 -14.79 28.82
C THR A 186 2.97 -15.05 29.48
N GLN A 187 2.24 -16.04 28.99
CA GLN A 187 1.19 -16.67 29.78
C GLN A 187 1.87 -17.23 31.04
N MET A 188 1.84 -16.45 32.12
CA MET A 188 2.10 -17.00 33.44
C MET A 188 0.88 -17.83 33.79
N ASN A 189 1.02 -19.15 33.68
CA ASN A 189 0.09 -20.12 34.26
C ASN A 189 -0.02 -19.78 35.76
N LYS A 190 -1.15 -19.18 36.16
CA LYS A 190 -1.48 -19.03 37.56
C LYS A 190 -1.89 -20.41 38.08
N THR A 191 -0.97 -21.10 38.73
CA THR A 191 -1.30 -22.24 39.59
C THR A 191 -2.25 -21.74 40.67
N ARG A 192 -3.52 -22.17 40.62
CA ARG A 192 -4.48 -21.90 41.70
C ARG A 192 -4.14 -22.81 42.87
N THR A 193 -3.55 -22.25 43.91
CA THR A 193 -3.46 -22.91 45.22
C THR A 193 -4.84 -22.84 45.88
N THR A 194 -5.63 -23.90 45.79
CA THR A 194 -6.85 -24.07 46.60
C THR A 194 -6.49 -24.70 47.94
N THR A 195 -6.24 -23.88 48.96
CA THR A 195 -6.19 -24.35 50.34
C THR A 195 -7.63 -24.43 50.87
N ARG A 196 -8.17 -25.64 50.90
CA ARG A 196 -9.49 -25.98 51.46
C ARG A 196 -9.33 -26.02 53.00
N LEU A 197 -9.96 -25.09 53.71
CA LEU A 197 -10.13 -25.16 55.16
C LEU A 197 -11.34 -26.05 55.48
N ASP A 198 -11.10 -27.36 55.58
CA ASP A 198 -12.05 -28.28 56.26
C ASP A 198 -11.56 -28.46 57.70
N LYS A 199 -12.05 -27.60 58.62
CA LYS A 199 -11.98 -27.89 60.06
C LYS A 199 -13.05 -28.94 60.35
N ARG A 200 -12.58 -30.16 60.63
CA ARG A 200 -13.35 -31.30 61.11
C ARG A 200 -13.94 -31.02 62.49
N ALA A 201 -15.14 -31.57 62.69
CA ALA A 201 -15.70 -31.91 63.96
C ALA A 201 -14.80 -32.87 64.75
N ALA A 202 -14.57 -32.54 66.02
CA ALA A 202 -14.46 -33.42 67.19
C ALA A 202 -14.33 -32.52 68.42
#